data_AF-A0AAW6TUE0-F1
#
_entry.id   AF-A0AAW6TUE0-F1
#
_cell.length_a   1.000
_cell.length_b   1.000
_cell.length_c   1.000
_cell.angle_alpha   90.00
_cell.angle_beta   90.00
_cell.angle_gamma   90.00
#
_symmetry.space_group_name_H-M   'P 1'
#
loop_
_entity.id
_entity.type
_entity.pdbx_description
1 polymer ?
#
loop_
_entity_poly.entity_id
_entity_poly.type
_entity_poly.pdbx_seq_one_letter_code
_entity_poly.pdbx_strand_id
1 'polypeptide(L)'
;MILQALKEYYDRKAADPEARMAPAGFEWKEIPFVVSLGQDGTPISLSSTYEGEGRQRRAKSFLVPQAVKKTIGMANGQHASGRD
;
A
#
# COMPACT_ATOMS: atom_id res chain seq x y z
N MET A 1 -11.93 -23.91 15.82
CA MET A 1 -11.70 -22.54 16.34
C MET A 1 -11.40 -21.64 15.15
N ILE A 2 -12.16 -20.55 14.96
CA ILE A 2 -12.17 -19.79 13.70
C ILE A 2 -10.82 -19.11 13.37
N LEU A 3 -10.06 -18.70 14.39
CA LEU A 3 -8.76 -18.04 14.17
C LEU A 3 -7.70 -18.98 13.60
N GLN A 4 -7.68 -20.25 14.03
CA GLN A 4 -6.74 -21.24 13.51
C GLN A 4 -7.00 -21.51 12.02
N ALA A 5 -8.27 -21.68 11.63
CA ALA A 5 -8.64 -21.87 10.23
C ALA A 5 -8.31 -20.64 9.36
N LEU A 6 -8.46 -19.42 9.90
CA LEU A 6 -8.04 -18.19 9.23
C LEU A 6 -6.53 -18.15 9.05
N LYS A 7 -5.75 -18.45 10.09
CA LYS A 7 -4.29 -18.50 9.99
C LYS A 7 -3.84 -19.46 8.90
N GLU A 8 -4.33 -20.71 8.93
CA GLU A 8 -3.98 -21.73 7.94
C GLU A 8 -4.35 -21.31 6.51
N TYR A 9 -5.46 -20.58 6.33
CA TYR A 9 -5.82 -20.01 5.04
C TYR A 9 -4.82 -18.95 4.56
N TYR A 10 -4.44 -18.01 5.44
CA TYR A 10 -3.46 -16.98 5.10
C TYR A 10 -2.06 -17.56 4.87
N ASP A 11 -1.64 -18.58 5.62
CA ASP A 11 -0.37 -19.27 5.41
C ASP A 11 -0.30 -19.92 4.02
N ARG A 12 -1.39 -20.59 3.58
CA ARG A 12 -1.49 -21.15 2.22
C ARG A 12 -1.47 -20.06 1.15
N LYS A 13 -2.16 -18.95 1.37
CA LYS A 13 -2.15 -17.82 0.44
C LYS A 13 -0.80 -17.12 0.38
N ALA A 14 -0.08 -17.00 1.48
CA ALA A 14 1.25 -16.39 1.48
C ALA A 14 2.30 -17.27 0.78
N ALA A 15 2.12 -18.60 0.84
CA ALA A 15 2.97 -19.57 0.13
C ALA A 15 2.66 -19.67 -1.38
N ASP A 16 1.52 -19.15 -1.83
CA ASP A 16 1.13 -19.13 -3.24
C ASP A 16 1.75 -17.91 -3.95
N PRO A 17 2.69 -18.12 -4.91
CA PRO A 17 3.30 -17.03 -5.67
C PRO A 17 2.29 -16.17 -6.44
N GLU A 18 1.13 -16.74 -6.79
CA GLU A 18 0.07 -16.08 -7.56
C GLU A 18 -0.91 -15.29 -6.69
N ALA A 19 -0.89 -15.47 -5.37
CA ALA A 19 -1.85 -14.82 -4.47
C ALA A 19 -1.69 -13.30 -4.38
N ARG A 20 -0.64 -12.73 -4.99
CA ARG A 20 -0.33 -11.28 -5.03
C ARG A 20 -0.44 -10.62 -3.66
N MET A 21 -0.07 -11.32 -2.59
CA MET A 21 -0.07 -10.74 -1.25
C MET A 21 1.13 -9.80 -1.09
N ALA A 22 0.89 -8.56 -0.69
CA ALA A 22 1.98 -7.63 -0.40
C ALA A 22 2.72 -8.10 0.88
N PRO A 23 4.07 -8.11 0.89
CA PRO A 23 4.84 -8.35 2.09
C PRO A 23 4.55 -7.33 3.20
N ALA A 24 4.86 -7.68 4.45
CA ALA A 24 4.74 -6.74 5.56
C ALA A 24 5.52 -5.45 5.29
N GLY A 25 4.88 -4.30 5.49
CA GLY A 25 5.45 -2.97 5.21
C GLY A 25 5.33 -2.51 3.75
N PHE A 26 4.71 -3.31 2.87
CA PHE A 26 4.41 -2.93 1.49
C PHE A 26 2.90 -2.99 1.22
N GLU A 27 2.45 -2.27 0.19
CA GLU A 27 1.08 -2.32 -0.31
C GLU A 27 1.06 -2.35 -1.85
N TRP A 28 0.07 -3.04 -2.42
CA TRP A 28 -0.25 -2.86 -3.83
C TRP A 28 -1.06 -1.58 -4.00
N LYS A 29 -0.58 -0.68 -4.85
CA LYS A 29 -1.20 0.62 -5.06
C LYS A 29 -1.27 0.97 -6.53
N GLU A 30 -2.42 1.46 -6.97
CA GLU A 30 -2.59 2.04 -8.29
C GLU A 30 -1.80 3.36 -8.38
N ILE A 31 -0.88 3.45 -9.34
CA ILE A 31 -0.04 4.64 -9.56
C ILE A 31 -0.31 5.20 -10.95
N PRO A 32 -1.18 6.20 -11.11
CA PRO A 32 -1.62 6.68 -12.43
C PRO A 32 -0.53 7.22 -13.35
N PHE A 33 0.53 7.80 -12.77
CA PHE A 33 1.61 8.41 -13.51
C PHE A 33 2.96 8.05 -12.89
N VAL A 34 3.94 7.81 -13.75
CA VAL A 34 5.34 7.56 -13.37
C VAL A 34 6.20 8.64 -14.01
N VAL A 35 7.09 9.23 -13.20
CA VAL A 35 8.13 10.15 -13.67
C VAL A 35 9.43 9.35 -13.78
N SER A 36 10.07 9.37 -14.94
CA SER A 36 11.41 8.81 -15.09
C SER A 36 12.43 9.92 -14.87
N LEU A 37 13.43 9.63 -14.04
CA LEU A 37 14.53 10.55 -13.75
C LEU A 37 15.80 10.07 -14.48
N GLY A 38 16.58 11.03 -14.97
CA GLY A 38 17.96 10.79 -15.39
C GLY A 38 18.86 10.44 -14.20
N GLN A 39 20.09 10.03 -14.47
CA GLN A 39 21.05 9.68 -13.40
C GLN A 39 21.40 10.86 -12.47
N ASP A 40 21.25 12.08 -12.98
CA ASP A 40 21.41 13.34 -12.26
C ASP A 40 20.15 13.75 -11.45
N GLY A 41 19.10 12.94 -11.50
CA GLY A 41 17.81 13.23 -10.86
C GLY A 41 16.91 14.15 -11.68
N THR A 42 17.33 14.58 -12.88
CA THR A 42 16.52 15.46 -13.73
C THR A 42 15.32 14.69 -14.30
N PRO A 43 14.08 15.20 -14.22
CA PRO A 43 12.93 14.55 -14.86
C PRO A 43 13.10 14.53 -16.38
N ILE A 44 13.09 13.33 -16.96
CA ILE A 44 13.24 13.13 -18.41
C ILE A 44 11.94 12.68 -19.08
N SER A 45 11.00 12.11 -18.33
CA SER A 45 9.70 11.72 -18.89
C SER A 45 8.60 11.60 -17.84
N LEU A 46 7.35 11.76 -18.28
CA LEU A 46 6.13 11.49 -17.53
C LEU A 46 5.25 10.56 -18.36
N SER A 47 4.92 9.39 -17.81
CA SER A 47 4.11 8.37 -18.50
C SER A 47 2.86 8.00 -17.70
N SER A 48 1.72 7.89 -18.38
CA SER A 48 0.49 7.32 -17.83
C SER A 48 0.59 5.80 -17.74
N THR A 49 0.08 5.21 -16.66
CA THR A 49 0.03 3.76 -16.44
C THR A 49 -1.39 3.19 -16.54
N TYR A 50 -2.36 4.02 -16.94
CA TYR A 50 -3.72 3.55 -17.14
C TYR A 50 -3.78 2.47 -18.23
N GLU A 51 -4.43 1.37 -17.90
CA GLU A 51 -4.74 0.26 -18.80
C GLU A 51 -6.26 0.16 -18.96
N GLY A 52 -6.70 -0.36 -20.11
CA GLY A 52 -8.12 -0.50 -20.45
C GLY A 52 -8.79 0.77 -20.98
N GLU A 53 -10.05 0.63 -21.39
CA GLU A 53 -10.82 1.68 -22.06
C GLU A 53 -12.13 2.01 -21.32
N GLY A 54 -12.65 3.22 -21.54
CA GLY A 54 -13.92 3.67 -21.00
C GLY A 54 -13.98 3.66 -19.46
N ARG A 55 -15.09 3.17 -18.90
CA ARG A 55 -15.34 3.15 -17.44
C ARG A 55 -14.45 2.18 -16.66
N GLN A 56 -13.81 1.22 -17.34
CA GLN A 56 -12.93 0.23 -16.71
C GLN A 56 -11.45 0.63 -16.76
N ARG A 57 -11.16 1.85 -17.23
CA ARG A 57 -9.81 2.40 -17.20
C ARG A 57 -9.31 2.45 -15.75
N ARG A 58 -8.25 1.71 -15.46
CA ARG A 58 -7.63 1.59 -14.13
C ARG A 58 -6.13 1.77 -14.25
N ALA A 59 -5.52 2.38 -13.25
CA ALA A 59 -4.07 2.53 -13.25
C ALA A 59 -3.42 1.21 -12.84
N LYS A 60 -2.26 0.92 -13.43
CA LYS A 60 -1.50 -0.27 -13.05
C LYS A 60 -1.17 -0.25 -11.55
N SER A 61 -1.26 -1.41 -10.92
CA SER A 61 -0.88 -1.61 -9.52
C SER A 61 0.62 -1.91 -9.40
N PHE A 62 1.27 -1.24 -8.46
CA PHE A 62 2.68 -1.41 -8.13
C PHE A 62 2.84 -1.79 -6.67
N LEU A 63 3.82 -2.63 -6.35
CA LEU A 63 4.20 -2.91 -4.98
C LEU A 63 5.05 -1.75 -4.48
N VAL A 64 4.54 -1.01 -3.51
CA VAL A 64 5.22 0.17 -2.95
C VAL A 64 5.33 0.04 -1.43
N PRO A 65 6.30 0.70 -0.79
CA PRO A 65 6.30 0.83 0.66
C PRO A 65 4.98 1.39 1.15
N GLN A 66 4.47 0.81 2.23
CA GLN A 66 3.17 1.19 2.79
C GLN A 66 3.20 2.67 3.22
N ALA A 67 2.21 3.44 2.76
CA ALA A 67 2.10 4.84 3.17
C ALA A 67 1.76 4.93 4.67
N VAL A 68 2.42 5.84 5.39
CA VAL A 68 2.02 6.17 6.75
C VAL A 68 0.61 6.76 6.71
N LYS A 69 -0.37 6.04 7.26
CA LYS A 69 -1.72 6.56 7.42
C LYS A 69 -1.65 7.74 8.40
N LYS A 70 -1.90 8.95 7.90
CA LYS A 70 -2.21 10.07 8.80
C LYS A 70 -3.58 9.81 9.42
N THR A 71 -3.61 9.45 10.70
CA THR A 71 -4.86 9.43 11.46
C THR A 71 -5.26 10.88 11.74
N ILE A 72 -6.19 11.41 10.95
CA ILE A 72 -6.85 12.68 11.29
C ILE A 72 -7.74 12.39 12.51
N GLY A 73 -7.44 13.00 13.66
CA GLY A 73 -8.33 12.96 14.83
C GLY A 73 -7.92 12.10 16.03
N MET A 74 -6.61 11.89 16.30
CA MET A 74 -6.21 11.48 17.66
C MET A 74 -6.04 12.73 18.52
N ALA A 75 -7.12 13.16 19.17
CA ALA A 75 -7.02 14.04 20.34
C ALA A 75 -6.35 13.22 21.45
N ASN A 76 -5.07 13.44 21.69
CA ASN A 76 -4.39 12.90 22.87
C ASN A 76 -4.95 13.61 24.11
N GLY A 77 -6.05 13.09 24.64
CA GLY A 77 -6.48 13.36 26.01
C GLY A 77 -5.48 12.75 26.98
N GLN A 78 -4.39 13.46 27.26
CA GLN A 78 -3.52 13.13 28.37
C GLN A 78 -4.17 13.64 29.66
N HIS A 79 -5.04 12.81 30.23
CA HIS A 79 -5.25 12.80 31.67
C HIS A 79 -4.00 12.15 32.29
N ALA A 80 -3.14 12.95 32.90
CA ALA A 80 -2.16 12.47 33.88
C ALA A 80 -2.32 13.33 35.13
N SER A 81 -3.09 12.77 36.06
CA SER A 81 -3.18 13.10 37.48
C SER A 81 -1.80 13.47 38.05
N GLY A 82 -1.63 14.74 38.40
CA GLY A 82 -0.59 15.16 39.34
C GLY A 82 -0.95 14.61 40.72
N ARG A 83 -0.15 13.65 41.19
CA ARG A 83 -0.10 13.24 42.58
C ARG A 83 1.34 13.47 42.98
N ASP A 84 1.56 14.53 43.74
CA ASP A 84 2.62 14.74 44.73
C ASP A 84 2.16 15.86 45.67
#